data_AF-A0A940KGX3-F1
#
_entry.id   AF-A0A940KGX3-F1
#
_cell.length_a   1.000
_cell.length_b   1.000
_cell.length_c   1.000
_cell.angle_alpha   90.00
_cell.angle_beta   90.00
_cell.angle_gamma   90.00
#
_symmetry.space_group_name_H-M   'P 1'
#
loop_
_entity.id
_entity.type
_entity.pdbx_description
1 polymer ?
#
loop_
_entity_poly.entity_id
_entity_poly.type
_entity_poly.pdbx_seq_one_letter_code
_entity_poly.pdbx_strand_id
1 'polypeptide(L)'
;MKKLLSITVLLFTLYSCKKNKDEFIPTTIQSADANVGNQKVMGNHSKNWFSAQTMTAMSLPDISKDASLHESILFGFYNEGDKYGIYSPDNFPKVYGQENWTTRRSVIFRRSAYNFEQLSELFNKYDGNFPVQLILDAWKNGIDEKKQITYPQEGEIWMCRTSDGRYTALIAVNGLNNQLFDMLQLMVWVAK
;
A
#
# COMPACT_ATOMS: atom_id res chain seq x y z
N MET A 1 20.22 67.12 -8.72
CA MET A 1 20.09 65.98 -9.67
C MET A 1 21.36 65.15 -9.51
N LYS A 2 21.41 63.85 -9.22
CA LYS A 2 20.49 62.72 -9.42
C LYS A 2 20.60 61.79 -8.20
N LYS A 3 19.48 61.25 -7.72
CA LYS A 3 19.43 60.21 -6.68
C LYS A 3 19.82 58.88 -7.34
N LEU A 4 20.83 58.20 -6.80
CA LEU A 4 21.12 56.79 -7.13
C LEU A 4 20.18 55.93 -6.29
N LEU A 5 19.07 55.49 -6.90
CA LEU A 5 18.24 54.42 -6.36
C LEU A 5 19.04 53.12 -6.45
N SER A 6 19.49 52.62 -5.30
CA SER A 6 19.94 51.24 -5.18
C SER A 6 18.70 50.36 -5.07
N ILE A 7 18.35 49.68 -6.15
CA ILE A 7 17.28 48.67 -6.17
C ILE A 7 17.95 47.33 -5.87
N THR A 8 17.87 46.91 -4.61
CA THR A 8 18.15 45.53 -4.22
C THR A 8 17.07 44.65 -4.84
N VAL A 9 17.42 43.93 -5.90
CA VAL A 9 16.60 42.84 -6.43
C VAL A 9 16.69 41.70 -5.42
N LEU A 10 15.77 41.69 -4.45
CA LEU A 10 15.45 40.47 -3.73
C LEU A 10 14.92 39.47 -4.76
N LEU A 11 15.76 38.51 -5.15
CA LEU A 11 15.27 37.26 -5.73
C LEU A 11 14.40 36.59 -4.67
N PHE A 12 13.10 36.87 -4.69
CA PHE A 12 12.12 35.91 -4.23
C PHE A 12 12.23 34.72 -5.18
N THR A 13 13.02 33.73 -4.78
CA THR A 13 12.81 32.37 -5.25
C THR A 13 11.36 32.06 -4.93
N LEU A 14 10.54 32.07 -5.97
CA LEU A 14 9.21 31.48 -5.98
C LEU A 14 9.45 30.00 -5.67
N TYR A 15 9.50 29.69 -4.38
CA TYR A 15 9.24 28.36 -3.87
C TYR A 15 7.84 28.08 -4.39
N SER A 16 7.80 27.35 -5.49
CA SER A 16 6.58 26.84 -6.08
C SER A 16 6.03 25.84 -5.08
N CYS A 17 5.42 26.36 -4.01
CA CYS A 17 4.41 25.68 -3.24
C CYS A 17 3.28 25.44 -4.23
N LYS A 18 3.43 24.38 -5.05
CA LYS A 18 2.28 23.57 -5.43
C LYS A 18 1.57 23.34 -4.11
N LYS A 19 0.43 24.01 -3.97
CA LYS A 19 -0.55 23.75 -2.93
C LYS A 19 -0.80 22.25 -3.04
N ASN A 20 -0.10 21.44 -2.23
CA ASN A 20 -0.45 20.04 -2.08
C ASN A 20 -1.93 20.10 -1.72
N LYS A 21 -2.79 19.47 -2.52
CA LYS A 21 -4.12 19.12 -2.03
C LYS A 21 -3.88 18.56 -0.64
N ASP A 22 -4.52 19.12 0.39
CA ASP A 22 -4.25 18.79 1.80
C ASP A 22 -4.05 17.28 1.90
N GLU A 23 -2.79 16.87 2.09
CA GLU A 23 -2.42 15.47 2.09
C GLU A 23 -3.14 14.86 3.28
N PHE A 24 -3.99 13.86 3.05
CA PHE A 24 -4.72 13.27 4.16
C PHE A 24 -3.72 12.66 5.15
N ILE A 25 -3.91 13.00 6.42
CA ILE A 25 -3.11 12.47 7.53
C ILE A 25 -3.99 11.47 8.28
N PRO A 26 -3.69 10.16 8.20
CA PRO A 26 -4.35 9.13 8.99
C PRO A 26 -4.36 9.43 10.49
N THR A 27 -5.40 8.97 11.19
CA THR A 27 -5.58 9.23 12.63
C THR A 27 -5.85 7.97 13.44
N THR A 28 -6.23 6.89 12.77
CA THR A 28 -6.52 5.60 13.38
C THR A 28 -5.67 4.50 12.74
N ILE A 29 -5.58 3.37 13.42
CA ILE A 29 -4.95 2.17 12.88
C ILE A 29 -5.88 0.98 13.04
N GLN A 30 -5.81 0.05 12.10
CA GLN A 30 -6.38 -1.30 12.24
C GLN A 30 -5.35 -2.32 11.76
N SER A 31 -5.35 -3.50 12.38
CA SER A 31 -4.51 -4.63 12.00
C SER A 31 -5.35 -5.80 11.53
N ALA A 32 -4.79 -6.63 10.65
CA ALA A 32 -5.38 -7.89 10.23
C ALA A 32 -4.33 -8.89 9.76
N ASP A 33 -4.62 -10.17 10.00
CA ASP A 33 -4.02 -11.28 9.27
C ASP A 33 -4.79 -11.46 7.95
N ALA A 34 -4.07 -11.47 6.83
CA ALA A 34 -4.64 -11.55 5.50
C ALA A 34 -4.03 -12.70 4.70
N ASN A 35 -4.90 -13.55 4.14
CA ASN A 35 -4.51 -14.55 3.16
C ASN A 35 -4.98 -14.06 1.79
N VAL A 36 -4.05 -13.50 1.00
CA VAL A 36 -4.33 -13.08 -0.37
C VAL A 36 -3.80 -14.15 -1.32
N GLY A 37 -4.65 -14.61 -2.22
CA GLY A 37 -4.29 -15.72 -3.09
C GLY A 37 -5.02 -15.69 -4.43
N ASN A 38 -4.37 -16.26 -5.43
CA ASN A 38 -4.96 -16.58 -6.73
C ASN A 38 -5.06 -18.10 -6.86
N GLN A 39 -6.00 -18.69 -6.13
CA GLN A 39 -6.28 -20.11 -6.16
C GLN A 39 -6.98 -20.43 -7.48
N LYS A 40 -6.24 -21.05 -8.40
CA LYS A 40 -6.71 -21.33 -9.77
C LYS A 40 -8.05 -22.09 -9.81
N VAL A 41 -8.27 -22.99 -8.84
CA VAL A 41 -9.51 -23.76 -8.67
C VAL A 41 -10.74 -22.90 -8.32
N MET A 42 -10.52 -21.73 -7.69
CA MET A 42 -11.58 -20.80 -7.31
C MET A 42 -11.90 -19.78 -8.43
N GLY A 43 -11.04 -19.67 -9.45
CA GLY A 43 -11.22 -18.71 -10.54
C GLY A 43 -11.39 -17.27 -10.03
N ASN A 44 -12.44 -16.59 -10.50
CA ASN A 44 -12.77 -15.22 -10.08
C ASN A 44 -13.22 -15.09 -8.62
N HIS A 45 -13.60 -16.19 -7.95
CA HIS A 45 -13.95 -16.19 -6.53
C HIS A 45 -12.73 -16.28 -5.60
N SER A 46 -11.52 -16.38 -6.15
CA SER A 46 -10.31 -16.31 -5.34
C SER A 46 -10.21 -14.98 -4.60
N LYS A 47 -9.80 -15.01 -3.33
CA LYS A 47 -9.60 -13.82 -2.51
C LYS A 47 -8.23 -13.19 -2.80
N ASN A 48 -8.12 -12.53 -3.95
CA ASN A 48 -6.86 -11.97 -4.44
C ASN A 48 -6.64 -10.50 -4.08
N TRP A 49 -7.62 -9.79 -3.51
CA TRP A 49 -7.52 -8.35 -3.26
C TRP A 49 -7.62 -7.99 -1.80
N PHE A 50 -6.73 -7.16 -1.26
CA PHE A 50 -6.85 -6.68 0.12
C PHE A 50 -7.54 -5.32 0.18
N SER A 51 -8.56 -5.20 1.03
CA SER A 51 -9.29 -3.95 1.30
C SER A 51 -8.90 -3.36 2.65
N ALA A 52 -8.56 -2.07 2.67
CA ALA A 52 -8.37 -1.28 3.89
C ALA A 52 -9.67 -0.98 4.66
N GLN A 53 -10.82 -1.08 4.00
CA GLN A 53 -12.12 -0.82 4.61
C GLN A 53 -12.57 -2.04 5.42
N THR A 54 -12.54 -3.22 4.81
CA THR A 54 -12.97 -4.48 5.44
C THR A 54 -11.84 -5.20 6.18
N MET A 55 -10.58 -4.76 5.99
CA MET A 55 -9.39 -5.36 6.59
C MET A 55 -9.26 -6.86 6.30
N THR A 56 -9.66 -7.28 5.10
CA THR A 56 -9.61 -8.69 4.68
C THR A 56 -9.35 -8.83 3.19
N ALA A 57 -9.03 -10.06 2.78
CA ALA A 57 -8.91 -10.43 1.38
C ALA A 57 -10.31 -10.69 0.78
N MET A 58 -10.53 -10.16 -0.43
CA MET A 58 -11.81 -10.12 -1.12
C MET A 58 -11.67 -10.67 -2.54
N SER A 59 -12.78 -11.20 -3.05
CA SER A 59 -12.88 -11.66 -4.43
C SER A 59 -13.35 -10.55 -5.37
N LEU A 60 -13.05 -10.68 -6.66
CA LEU A 60 -13.51 -9.72 -7.67
C LEU A 60 -15.04 -9.57 -7.72
N PRO A 61 -15.85 -10.65 -7.69
CA PRO A 61 -17.30 -10.56 -7.63
C PRO A 61 -17.83 -9.81 -6.41
N ASP A 62 -17.18 -9.95 -5.24
CA ASP A 62 -17.64 -9.27 -4.02
C ASP A 62 -17.33 -7.79 -4.05
N ILE A 63 -16.14 -7.42 -4.55
CA ILE A 63 -15.77 -6.03 -4.76
C ILE A 63 -16.70 -5.36 -5.78
N SER A 64 -17.01 -6.05 -6.88
CA SER A 64 -17.83 -5.50 -7.97
C SER A 64 -19.29 -5.21 -7.60
N LYS A 65 -19.78 -5.75 -6.48
CA LYS A 65 -21.14 -5.49 -5.97
C LYS A 65 -21.24 -4.16 -5.21
N ASP A 66 -20.12 -3.60 -4.77
CA ASP A 66 -20.10 -2.41 -3.91
C ASP A 66 -19.01 -1.43 -4.34
N ALA A 67 -19.43 -0.35 -5.00
CA ALA A 67 -18.53 0.67 -5.50
C ALA A 67 -17.74 1.41 -4.40
N SER A 68 -18.21 1.39 -3.15
CA SER A 68 -17.46 1.97 -2.03
C SER A 68 -16.15 1.22 -1.76
N LEU A 69 -16.11 -0.10 -2.07
CA LEU A 69 -14.93 -0.92 -1.87
C LEU A 69 -13.83 -0.62 -2.87
N HIS A 70 -14.15 -0.15 -4.09
CA HIS A 70 -13.18 0.10 -5.15
C HIS A 70 -12.04 1.05 -4.70
N GLU A 71 -12.39 2.06 -3.91
CA GLU A 71 -11.42 3.03 -3.38
C GLU A 71 -10.61 2.52 -2.19
N SER A 72 -11.08 1.46 -1.54
CA SER A 72 -10.45 0.87 -0.34
C SER A 72 -9.39 -0.19 -0.66
N ILE A 73 -9.32 -0.63 -1.91
CA ILE A 73 -8.39 -1.69 -2.31
C ILE A 73 -6.95 -1.14 -2.28
N LEU A 74 -6.09 -1.78 -1.49
CA LEU A 74 -4.67 -1.41 -1.40
C LEU A 74 -3.82 -2.16 -2.42
N PHE A 75 -4.10 -3.44 -2.63
CA PHE A 75 -3.32 -4.25 -3.53
C PHE A 75 -4.06 -5.53 -3.96
N GLY A 76 -3.63 -6.07 -5.09
CA GLY A 76 -4.01 -7.38 -5.57
C GLY A 76 -2.80 -8.32 -5.60
N PHE A 77 -3.02 -9.59 -5.27
CA PHE A 77 -2.07 -10.66 -5.53
C PHE A 77 -2.31 -11.26 -6.90
N TYR A 78 -1.26 -11.30 -7.70
CA TYR A 78 -1.24 -11.92 -9.02
C TYR A 78 -0.34 -13.14 -8.98
N ASN A 79 -0.77 -14.23 -9.61
CA ASN A 79 0.04 -15.41 -9.88
C ASN A 79 -0.37 -15.98 -11.25
N GLU A 80 0.57 -16.07 -12.17
CA GLU A 80 0.45 -16.78 -13.44
C GLU A 80 1.80 -17.37 -13.86
N GLY A 81 1.94 -18.70 -13.68
CA GLY A 81 3.18 -19.41 -13.98
C GLY A 81 4.32 -18.91 -13.10
N ASP A 82 5.42 -18.50 -13.72
CA ASP A 82 6.61 -18.02 -13.00
C ASP A 82 6.50 -16.54 -12.58
N LYS A 83 5.34 -15.90 -12.74
CA LYS A 83 5.12 -14.51 -12.36
C LYS A 83 4.11 -14.42 -11.24
N TYR A 84 4.60 -14.09 -10.04
CA TYR A 84 3.74 -13.79 -8.90
C TYR A 84 4.19 -12.54 -8.16
N GLY A 85 3.24 -11.87 -7.50
CA GLY A 85 3.53 -10.66 -6.74
C GLY A 85 2.31 -9.89 -6.29
N ILE A 86 2.58 -8.82 -5.56
CA ILE A 86 1.61 -7.84 -5.08
C ILE A 86 1.65 -6.64 -6.01
N TYR A 87 0.49 -6.18 -6.49
CA TYR A 87 0.40 -5.09 -7.46
C TYR A 87 -0.59 -4.03 -6.99
N SER A 88 -0.28 -2.78 -7.31
CA SER A 88 -1.23 -1.67 -7.18
C SER A 88 -2.47 -1.93 -8.06
N PRO A 89 -3.68 -1.54 -7.61
CA PRO A 89 -4.88 -1.67 -8.43
C PRO A 89 -4.79 -1.06 -9.83
N ASP A 90 -4.14 0.11 -9.96
CA ASP A 90 -3.94 0.78 -11.25
C ASP A 90 -2.85 0.14 -12.14
N ASN A 91 -2.08 -0.80 -11.60
CA ASN A 91 -0.95 -1.47 -12.26
C ASN A 91 -1.07 -3.00 -12.23
N PHE A 92 -2.28 -3.52 -12.02
CA PHE A 92 -2.49 -4.96 -11.94
C PHE A 92 -2.34 -5.60 -13.35
N PRO A 93 -1.58 -6.70 -13.53
CA PRO A 93 -1.18 -7.21 -14.85
C PRO A 93 -2.33 -7.66 -15.77
N LYS A 94 -3.52 -7.91 -15.20
CA LYS A 94 -4.71 -8.31 -15.93
C LYS A 94 -5.92 -7.50 -15.50
N VAL A 95 -6.65 -6.94 -16.47
CA VAL A 95 -7.87 -6.17 -16.17
C VAL A 95 -9.07 -7.08 -15.83
N TYR A 96 -8.96 -8.39 -16.04
CA TYR A 96 -10.07 -9.33 -15.87
C TYR A 96 -10.76 -9.20 -14.51
N GLY A 97 -12.06 -8.89 -14.55
CA GLY A 97 -12.96 -8.73 -13.41
C GLY A 97 -12.93 -7.35 -12.75
N GLN A 98 -12.09 -6.42 -13.21
CA GLN A 98 -12.07 -5.02 -12.76
C GLN A 98 -12.81 -4.09 -13.73
N GLU A 99 -13.50 -4.60 -14.75
CA GLU A 99 -14.13 -3.81 -15.81
C GLU A 99 -15.22 -2.87 -15.25
N ASN A 100 -15.85 -3.28 -14.15
CA ASN A 100 -16.89 -2.52 -13.47
C ASN A 100 -16.36 -1.63 -12.33
N TRP A 101 -15.05 -1.60 -12.11
CA TRP A 101 -14.48 -0.75 -11.07
C TRP A 101 -14.52 0.71 -11.50
N THR A 102 -15.26 1.51 -10.73
CA THR A 102 -15.34 2.97 -10.91
C THR A 102 -13.99 3.64 -10.64
N THR A 103 -13.19 3.08 -9.74
CA THR A 103 -11.88 3.60 -9.36
C THR A 103 -10.88 2.46 -9.21
N ARG A 104 -9.70 2.61 -9.82
CA ARG A 104 -8.52 1.78 -9.54
C ARG A 104 -7.47 2.69 -8.93
N ARG A 105 -7.44 2.74 -7.61
CA ARG A 105 -6.62 3.71 -6.89
C ARG A 105 -5.14 3.38 -7.06
N SER A 106 -4.34 4.39 -7.39
CA SER A 106 -2.89 4.23 -7.43
C SER A 106 -2.33 4.07 -6.02
N VAL A 107 -1.59 3.00 -5.83
CA VAL A 107 -0.88 2.65 -4.60
C VAL A 107 0.60 2.49 -4.92
N ILE A 108 1.42 3.07 -4.07
CA ILE A 108 2.87 2.98 -4.17
C ILE A 108 3.38 2.11 -3.03
N PHE A 109 4.36 1.25 -3.34
CA PHE A 109 5.04 0.40 -2.37
C PHE A 109 6.46 0.89 -2.14
N ARG A 110 6.94 0.72 -0.91
CA ARG A 110 8.34 0.93 -0.52
C ARG A 110 8.78 -0.24 0.34
N ARG A 111 10.04 -0.66 0.24
CA ARG A 111 10.59 -1.60 1.21
C ARG A 111 10.75 -0.88 2.53
N SER A 112 10.35 -1.52 3.63
CA SER A 112 10.55 -0.93 4.96
C SER A 112 12.04 -0.88 5.28
N ALA A 113 12.44 0.14 6.04
CA ALA A 113 13.76 0.19 6.67
C ALA A 113 13.86 -0.79 7.86
N TYR A 114 12.72 -1.25 8.40
CA TYR A 114 12.69 -2.28 9.42
C TYR A 114 12.99 -3.65 8.82
N ASN A 115 13.81 -4.42 9.53
CA ASN A 115 13.92 -5.86 9.32
C ASN A 115 12.93 -6.63 10.23
N PHE A 116 12.86 -7.95 10.05
CA PHE A 116 11.93 -8.81 10.79
C PHE A 116 12.11 -8.76 12.31
N GLU A 117 13.35 -8.73 12.79
CA GLU A 117 13.67 -8.65 14.22
C GLU A 117 13.17 -7.34 14.82
N GLN A 118 13.45 -6.21 14.19
CA GLN A 118 12.98 -4.89 14.62
C GLN A 118 11.44 -4.81 14.62
N LEU A 119 10.78 -5.39 13.61
CA LEU A 119 9.33 -5.44 13.60
C LEU A 119 8.77 -6.28 14.74
N SER A 120 9.41 -7.41 15.08
CA SER A 120 9.04 -8.25 16.21
C SER A 120 9.20 -7.52 17.55
N GLU A 121 10.30 -6.77 17.73
CA GLU A 121 10.50 -5.92 18.90
C GLU A 121 9.40 -4.86 19.03
N LEU A 122 9.06 -4.19 17.93
CA LEU A 122 7.97 -3.22 17.91
C LEU A 122 6.63 -3.90 18.22
N PHE A 123 6.37 -5.07 17.64
CA PHE A 123 5.16 -5.86 17.88
C PHE A 123 4.99 -6.15 19.36
N ASN A 124 6.04 -6.64 20.03
CA ASN A 124 6.04 -6.90 21.46
C ASN A 124 5.88 -5.61 22.29
N LYS A 125 6.57 -4.54 21.90
CA LYS A 125 6.51 -3.25 22.59
C LYS A 125 5.11 -2.63 22.61
N TYR A 126 4.39 -2.76 21.51
CA TYR A 126 3.07 -2.17 21.32
C TYR A 126 1.92 -3.19 21.45
N ASP A 127 2.23 -4.45 21.78
CA ASP A 127 1.28 -5.56 21.80
C ASP A 127 0.43 -5.63 20.51
N GLY A 128 1.10 -5.50 19.37
CA GLY A 128 0.50 -5.45 18.04
C GLY A 128 -0.30 -4.17 17.70
N ASN A 129 -0.51 -3.26 18.64
CA ASN A 129 -1.28 -2.02 18.49
C ASN A 129 -0.38 -0.83 18.14
N PHE A 130 0.19 -0.82 16.93
CA PHE A 130 1.12 0.23 16.53
C PHE A 130 0.52 1.64 16.55
N PRO A 131 1.22 2.66 17.05
CA PRO A 131 0.75 4.03 16.92
C PRO A 131 0.80 4.46 15.45
N VAL A 132 -0.17 5.28 15.03
CA VAL A 132 -0.26 5.80 13.65
C VAL A 132 1.06 6.42 13.18
N GLN A 133 1.70 7.20 14.06
CA GLN A 133 2.96 7.88 13.76
C GLN A 133 4.08 6.90 13.36
N LEU A 134 4.12 5.70 13.95
CA LEU A 134 5.10 4.67 13.60
C LEU A 134 4.92 4.23 12.15
N ILE A 135 3.68 4.01 11.70
CA ILE A 135 3.38 3.61 10.32
C ILE A 135 3.75 4.74 9.34
N LEU A 136 3.42 5.99 9.69
CA LEU A 136 3.74 7.15 8.86
C LEU A 136 5.24 7.38 8.74
N ASP A 137 6.00 7.19 9.81
CA ASP A 137 7.46 7.35 9.79
C ASP A 137 8.14 6.17 9.08
N ALA A 138 7.62 4.95 9.23
CA ALA A 138 8.05 3.80 8.44
C ALA A 138 7.88 4.04 6.94
N TRP A 139 6.77 4.67 6.52
CA TRP A 139 6.54 5.05 5.12
C TRP A 139 7.56 6.09 4.63
N LYS A 140 7.81 7.14 5.43
CA LYS A 140 8.78 8.20 5.08
C LYS A 140 10.19 7.64 4.92
N ASN A 141 10.58 6.70 5.78
CA ASN A 141 11.90 6.08 5.79
C ASN A 141 12.03 4.87 4.84
N GLY A 142 10.93 4.44 4.21
CA GLY A 142 10.94 3.35 3.24
C GLY A 142 11.74 3.69 1.97
N ILE A 143 12.30 2.67 1.34
CA ILE A 143 13.18 2.77 0.17
C ILE A 143 12.60 2.03 -1.04
N ASP A 144 13.27 2.13 -2.21
CA ASP A 144 12.93 1.39 -3.43
C ASP A 144 11.46 1.53 -3.86
N GLU A 145 11.03 2.77 -4.07
CA GLU A 145 9.66 3.08 -4.47
C GLU A 145 9.26 2.39 -5.78
N LYS A 146 8.11 1.69 -5.78
CA LYS A 146 7.61 0.92 -6.93
C LYS A 146 6.09 0.76 -6.92
N LYS A 147 5.50 0.37 -8.06
CA LYS A 147 4.05 0.08 -8.20
C LYS A 147 3.67 -1.40 -8.01
N GLN A 148 4.65 -2.25 -7.74
CA GLN A 148 4.47 -3.69 -7.57
C GLN A 148 5.63 -4.30 -6.77
N ILE A 149 5.37 -5.38 -6.06
CA ILE A 149 6.35 -6.23 -5.38
C ILE A 149 6.31 -7.59 -6.09
N THR A 150 7.37 -7.92 -6.82
CA THR A 150 7.51 -9.21 -7.49
C THR A 150 8.29 -10.16 -6.63
N TYR A 151 7.89 -11.43 -6.60
CA TYR A 151 8.57 -12.48 -5.83
C TYR A 151 8.73 -12.14 -4.33
N PRO A 152 7.67 -11.67 -3.63
CA PRO A 152 7.77 -11.40 -2.20
C PRO A 152 8.21 -12.65 -1.44
N GLN A 153 9.13 -12.46 -0.49
CA GLN A 153 9.69 -13.54 0.33
C GLN A 153 9.19 -13.45 1.77
N GLU A 154 9.13 -14.59 2.46
CA GLU A 154 8.86 -14.64 3.89
C GLU A 154 9.88 -13.80 4.68
N GLY A 155 9.40 -13.06 5.67
CA GLY A 155 10.19 -12.13 6.48
C GLY A 155 10.41 -10.76 5.83
N GLU A 156 9.98 -10.55 4.58
CA GLU A 156 10.01 -9.21 3.99
C GLU A 156 8.97 -8.28 4.60
N ILE A 157 9.36 -7.02 4.75
CA ILE A 157 8.51 -5.97 5.27
C ILE A 157 8.41 -4.85 4.24
N TRP A 158 7.18 -4.52 3.89
CA TRP A 158 6.84 -3.53 2.89
C TRP A 158 5.92 -2.47 3.49
N MET A 159 5.97 -1.29 2.91
CA MET A 159 5.01 -0.22 3.13
C MET A 159 4.21 -0.03 1.87
N CYS A 160 2.93 0.33 1.99
CA CYS A 160 2.18 0.86 0.86
C CYS A 160 1.41 2.13 1.24
N ARG A 161 1.16 2.99 0.26
CA ARG A 161 0.37 4.21 0.47
C ARG A 161 -0.45 4.56 -0.75
N THR A 162 -1.69 4.98 -0.53
CA THR A 162 -2.52 5.54 -1.60
C THR A 162 -2.03 6.91 -2.02
N SER A 163 -2.19 7.24 -3.30
CA SER A 163 -1.82 8.54 -3.87
C SER A 163 -2.45 9.78 -3.19
N ASP A 164 -3.57 9.63 -2.49
CA ASP A 164 -4.23 10.70 -1.73
C ASP A 164 -3.86 10.70 -0.23
N GLY A 165 -3.02 9.77 0.21
CA GLY A 165 -2.57 9.63 1.60
C GLY A 165 -3.58 8.99 2.55
N ARG A 166 -4.81 8.68 2.10
CA ARG A 166 -5.89 8.14 2.95
C ARG A 166 -5.53 6.83 3.65
N TYR A 167 -4.79 5.98 2.97
CA TYR A 167 -4.33 4.73 3.54
C TYR A 167 -2.82 4.65 3.44
N THR A 168 -2.19 4.38 4.59
CA THR A 168 -0.77 4.02 4.67
C THR A 168 -0.69 2.71 5.43
N ALA A 169 -0.05 1.68 4.86
CA ALA A 169 0.02 0.38 5.49
C ALA A 169 1.45 -0.12 5.65
N LEU A 170 1.70 -0.82 6.75
CA LEU A 170 2.85 -1.68 6.98
C LEU A 170 2.41 -3.13 6.73
N ILE A 171 3.18 -3.87 5.95
CA ILE A 171 2.87 -5.22 5.49
C ILE A 171 4.07 -6.11 5.83
N ALA A 172 3.85 -7.16 6.61
CA ALA A 172 4.82 -8.22 6.83
C ALA A 172 4.39 -9.48 6.09
N VAL A 173 5.31 -10.08 5.33
CA VAL A 173 5.08 -11.36 4.65
C VAL A 173 5.42 -12.49 5.61
N ASN A 174 4.41 -13.17 6.13
CA ASN A 174 4.56 -14.25 7.12
C ASN A 174 4.73 -15.63 6.48
N GLY A 175 4.32 -15.78 5.22
CA GLY A 175 4.43 -17.06 4.55
C GLY A 175 4.00 -17.00 3.10
N LEU A 176 4.55 -17.93 2.33
CA LEU A 176 4.20 -18.17 0.94
C LEU A 176 3.91 -19.67 0.81
N ASN A 177 2.81 -20.03 0.15
CA ASN A 177 2.56 -21.44 -0.13
C ASN A 177 3.62 -21.96 -1.12
N ASN A 178 4.63 -22.65 -0.60
CA ASN A 178 5.84 -23.02 -1.34
C ASN A 178 5.62 -24.04 -2.47
N GLN A 179 4.46 -24.71 -2.54
CA GLN A 179 4.21 -25.72 -3.58
C GLN A 179 3.60 -25.15 -4.86
N LEU A 180 2.80 -24.08 -4.76
CA LEU A 180 2.04 -23.53 -5.90
C LEU A 180 2.16 -22.00 -6.04
N PHE A 181 2.82 -21.34 -5.07
CA PHE A 181 2.94 -19.88 -4.98
C PHE A 181 1.61 -19.14 -5.11
N ASP A 182 0.50 -19.79 -4.77
CA ASP A 182 -0.86 -19.34 -5.05
C ASP A 182 -1.48 -18.51 -3.92
N MET A 183 -0.79 -18.40 -2.79
CA MET A 183 -1.25 -17.66 -1.62
C MET A 183 -0.08 -17.06 -0.83
N LEU A 184 -0.26 -15.81 -0.42
CA LEU A 184 0.56 -15.10 0.55
C LEU A 184 -0.20 -14.95 1.87
N GLN A 185 0.49 -15.23 2.96
CA GLN A 185 0.06 -14.94 4.32
C GLN A 185 0.73 -13.65 4.76
N LEU A 186 -0.07 -12.65 5.12
CA LEU A 186 0.39 -11.31 5.45
C LEU A 186 -0.14 -10.88 6.81
N MET A 187 0.66 -10.13 7.56
CA MET A 187 0.17 -9.25 8.61
C MET A 187 0.15 -7.83 8.07
N VAL A 188 -0.98 -7.14 8.21
CA VAL A 188 -1.18 -5.80 7.66
C VAL A 188 -1.67 -4.87 8.75
N TRP A 189 -0.99 -3.74 8.92
CA TRP A 189 -1.44 -2.62 9.74
C TRP A 189 -1.74 -1.44 8.84
N VAL A 190 -2.98 -0.98 8.81
CA VAL A 190 -3.43 0.15 7.99
C VAL A 190 -3.72 1.35 8.87
N ALA A 191 -2.97 2.43 8.67
CA ALA A 191 -3.31 3.75 9.16
C ALA A 191 -4.33 4.41 8.21
N LYS A 192 -5.46 4.85 8.78
CA LYS A 192 -6.57 5.50 8.05
C LYS A 192 -7.29 6.60 8.83
#